data_AF-A0A9W8IQ24-F1
#
_entry.id   AF-A0A9W8IQ24-F1
#
_cell.length_a   1.000
_cell.length_b   1.000
_cell.length_c   1.000
_cell.angle_alpha   90.00
_cell.angle_beta   90.00
_cell.angle_gamma   90.00
#
_symmetry.space_group_name_H-M   'P 1'
#
loop_
_entity.id
_entity.type
_entity.pdbx_description
1 polymer ?
#
loop_
_entity_poly.entity_id
_entity_poly.type
_entity_poly.pdbx_seq_one_letter_code
_entity_poly.pdbx_strand_id
1 'polypeptide(L)'
;MSSFKKRVPASQPKPPPATRVNPHSAQLLVSTGVPALDDVLGGGLPVGGVLLIEQDRQTGYSNTLLSYFASQAIAAGHKLCIVNADRDVNLASQLPGWAGVSRSATEPGTGTGTETEQGDTSEKLEIAWRYQNLPRVDGRDADAQGRSEPSAGSSAATAVDTPYCEKFDLSMRIPQGVIDRASVEIVDGDAISRAMASTESSNGDMYKCVLDKISALINDGFSSLKPLPPNAERNILRIELRSLGSGFWRGSDPNAILMFLHGLRGLLRYSYAACVISFPAYLYEEAGVRLPIVRRIEHLCDAVIELESFEGSNTTPSSIVAQQIKGEAAAASQEYHGFLHIHKLPRLNSLTASMGRLSLLHTGGGSANNLAFRLRRKKFSIETYHLPIEGGVTERRVPAKEETKTSRLPSGAGCGSTPGRKDPLEF
;
A
#
# COMPACT_ATOMS: atom_id res chain seq x y z
N MET A 1 48.33 -18.92 5.97
CA MET A 1 47.01 -19.20 5.36
C MET A 1 45.97 -19.25 6.47
N SER A 2 45.13 -18.22 6.60
CA SER A 2 44.16 -18.10 7.70
C SER A 2 42.99 -19.07 7.46
N SER A 3 42.96 -20.15 8.24
CA SER A 3 41.96 -21.22 8.20
C SER A 3 40.78 -20.91 9.12
N PHE A 4 40.06 -19.82 8.87
CA PHE A 4 38.75 -19.61 9.48
C PHE A 4 37.67 -20.21 8.58
N LYS A 5 37.42 -21.52 8.70
CA LYS A 5 36.18 -22.12 8.19
C LYS A 5 35.05 -21.70 9.12
N LYS A 6 34.25 -20.72 8.67
CA LYS A 6 33.01 -20.33 9.35
C LYS A 6 32.13 -21.57 9.45
N ARG A 7 31.90 -22.06 10.68
CA ARG A 7 31.02 -23.18 10.98
C ARG A 7 29.60 -22.70 10.62
N VAL A 8 29.14 -23.00 9.40
CA VAL A 8 27.74 -22.73 9.01
C VAL A 8 26.91 -23.74 9.78
N PRO A 9 26.08 -23.32 10.76
CA PRO A 9 25.21 -24.26 11.46
C PRO A 9 24.34 -24.98 10.44
N ALA A 10 24.20 -26.29 10.62
CA ALA A 10 23.38 -27.14 9.77
C ALA A 10 21.94 -26.60 9.74
N SER A 11 21.47 -26.24 8.54
CA SER A 11 20.12 -25.80 8.21
C SER A 11 19.55 -24.66 9.08
N GLN A 12 19.79 -23.40 8.71
CA GLN A 12 18.91 -22.33 9.19
C GLN A 12 17.46 -22.67 8.80
N PRO A 13 16.48 -22.49 9.71
CA PRO A 13 15.08 -22.73 9.36
C PRO A 13 14.70 -21.82 8.20
N LYS A 14 14.23 -22.43 7.11
CA LYS A 14 13.79 -21.72 5.91
C LYS A 14 12.66 -20.76 6.30
N PRO A 15 12.73 -19.47 5.93
CA PRO A 15 11.64 -18.55 6.19
C PRO A 15 10.39 -19.00 5.43
N PRO A 16 9.19 -18.62 5.90
CA PRO A 16 7.95 -18.84 5.15
C PRO A 16 8.07 -18.33 3.70
N PRO A 17 7.39 -18.96 2.74
CA PRO A 17 7.43 -18.55 1.34
C PRO A 17 6.99 -17.08 1.17
N ALA A 18 7.46 -16.41 0.10
CA ALA A 18 7.09 -15.03 -0.23
C ALA A 18 7.22 -14.01 0.93
N THR A 19 8.21 -14.23 1.80
CA THR A 19 8.58 -13.29 2.87
C THR A 19 9.98 -12.71 2.64
N ARG A 20 10.25 -11.54 3.20
CA ARG A 20 11.56 -10.87 3.13
C ARG A 20 12.01 -10.46 4.51
N VAL A 21 13.30 -10.60 4.81
CA VAL A 21 13.86 -10.06 6.06
C VAL A 21 14.29 -8.61 5.81
N ASN A 22 13.79 -7.70 6.64
CA ASN A 22 14.26 -6.31 6.66
C ASN A 22 15.72 -6.30 7.16
N PRO A 23 16.67 -5.74 6.39
CA PRO A 23 18.09 -5.76 6.76
C PRO A 23 18.41 -4.91 8.00
N HIS A 24 17.57 -3.95 8.35
CA HIS A 24 17.80 -3.05 9.49
C HIS A 24 17.11 -3.51 10.77
N SER A 25 15.84 -3.89 10.68
CA SER A 25 15.06 -4.32 11.85
C SER A 25 15.08 -5.83 12.11
N ALA A 26 15.72 -6.60 11.21
CA ALA A 26 15.72 -8.06 11.21
C ALA A 26 14.31 -8.69 11.26
N GLN A 27 13.29 -7.95 10.84
CA GLN A 27 11.92 -8.42 10.82
C GLN A 27 11.58 -9.16 9.55
N LEU A 28 10.78 -10.20 9.71
CA LEU A 28 10.10 -10.81 8.60
C LEU A 28 8.99 -9.88 8.11
N LEU A 29 8.99 -9.56 6.82
CA LEU A 29 8.04 -8.68 6.16
C LEU A 29 7.21 -9.47 5.16
N VAL A 30 5.98 -9.02 4.98
CA VAL A 30 5.04 -9.49 3.95
C VAL A 30 4.59 -8.32 3.09
N SER A 31 4.48 -8.54 1.78
CA SER A 31 4.04 -7.48 0.87
C SER A 31 2.56 -7.15 1.09
N THR A 32 2.21 -5.87 1.01
CA THR A 32 0.84 -5.35 0.97
C THR A 32 0.13 -5.63 -0.35
N GLY A 33 0.85 -6.11 -1.37
CA GLY A 33 0.37 -6.26 -2.75
C GLY A 33 0.49 -4.97 -3.58
N VAL A 34 0.85 -3.85 -2.95
CA VAL A 34 1.13 -2.57 -3.61
C VAL A 34 2.59 -2.18 -3.37
N PRO A 35 3.48 -2.30 -4.37
CA PRO A 35 4.92 -2.04 -4.18
C PRO A 35 5.24 -0.67 -3.60
N ALA A 36 4.50 0.36 -4.00
CA ALA A 36 4.69 1.71 -3.48
C ALA A 36 4.30 1.83 -2.00
N LEU A 37 3.29 1.09 -1.54
CA LEU A 37 2.93 1.05 -0.12
C LEU A 37 3.97 0.24 0.68
N ASP A 38 4.52 -0.82 0.10
CA ASP A 38 5.63 -1.55 0.71
C ASP A 38 6.85 -0.65 0.91
N ASP A 39 7.20 0.16 -0.08
CA ASP A 39 8.28 1.17 0.01
C ASP A 39 8.04 2.14 1.17
N VAL A 40 6.83 2.71 1.25
CA VAL A 40 6.40 3.60 2.34
C VAL A 40 6.51 2.93 3.71
N LEU A 41 6.18 1.64 3.83
CA LEU A 41 6.27 0.90 5.09
C LEU A 41 7.71 0.45 5.44
N GLY A 42 8.70 0.74 4.59
CA GLY A 42 10.08 0.33 4.79
C GLY A 42 10.37 -1.10 4.30
N GLY A 43 9.75 -1.47 3.19
CA GLY A 43 9.92 -2.75 2.48
C GLY A 43 8.76 -3.75 2.63
N GLY A 44 7.66 -3.37 3.28
CA GLY A 44 6.48 -4.20 3.51
C GLY A 44 5.94 -4.15 4.95
N LEU A 45 4.89 -4.91 5.23
CA LEU A 45 4.27 -5.00 6.56
C LEU A 45 5.02 -6.04 7.43
N PRO A 46 5.48 -5.70 8.65
CA PRO A 46 6.09 -6.68 9.54
C PRO A 46 5.12 -7.78 9.98
N VAL A 47 5.60 -9.02 9.98
CA VAL A 47 4.93 -10.14 10.63
C VAL A 47 4.84 -9.85 12.13
N GLY A 48 3.65 -10.06 12.69
CA GLY A 48 3.23 -9.66 14.02
C GLY A 48 2.78 -8.20 14.13
N GLY A 49 2.66 -7.48 13.01
CA GLY A 49 2.23 -6.08 12.94
C GLY A 49 0.76 -5.89 12.56
N VAL A 50 0.23 -4.72 12.91
CA VAL A 50 -1.09 -4.22 12.52
C VAL A 50 -0.96 -2.93 11.71
N LEU A 51 -1.46 -2.93 10.48
CA LEU A 51 -1.64 -1.74 9.65
C LEU A 51 -3.09 -1.28 9.72
N LEU A 52 -3.31 -0.03 10.13
CA LEU A 52 -4.59 0.66 10.06
C LEU A 52 -4.64 1.52 8.81
N ILE A 53 -5.70 1.37 8.03
CA ILE A 53 -6.06 2.19 6.87
C ILE A 53 -7.31 2.96 7.25
N GLU A 54 -7.17 4.26 7.47
CA GLU A 54 -8.29 5.14 7.67
C GLU A 54 -8.95 5.40 6.32
N GLN A 55 -10.24 5.08 6.24
CA GLN A 55 -10.99 5.13 5.00
C GLN A 55 -11.33 6.57 4.63
N ASP A 56 -11.36 6.82 3.34
CA ASP A 56 -11.89 8.04 2.78
C ASP A 56 -13.42 7.99 2.68
N ARG A 57 -14.05 9.16 2.48
CA ARG A 57 -15.50 9.27 2.32
C ARG A 57 -15.89 8.89 0.89
N GLN A 58 -16.88 7.99 0.75
CA GLN A 58 -17.64 7.72 -0.49
C GLN A 58 -16.94 7.01 -1.67
N THR A 59 -15.62 6.79 -1.72
CA THR A 59 -14.98 6.22 -2.94
C THR A 59 -14.52 4.76 -2.84
N GLY A 60 -14.25 4.24 -1.64
CA GLY A 60 -13.86 2.84 -1.44
C GLY A 60 -12.42 2.49 -1.84
N TYR A 61 -11.49 3.45 -1.95
CA TYR A 61 -10.08 3.16 -2.24
C TYR A 61 -9.42 2.25 -1.18
N SER A 62 -9.86 2.35 0.07
CA SER A 62 -9.44 1.45 1.16
C SER A 62 -9.72 -0.02 0.83
N ASN A 63 -10.90 -0.34 0.30
CA ASN A 63 -11.27 -1.70 -0.13
C ASN A 63 -10.40 -2.19 -1.28
N THR A 64 -9.91 -1.28 -2.14
CA THR A 64 -8.96 -1.62 -3.19
C THR A 64 -7.63 -2.07 -2.58
N LEU A 65 -7.06 -1.32 -1.64
CA LEU A 65 -5.83 -1.71 -0.93
C LEU A 65 -5.96 -3.04 -0.19
N LEU A 66 -7.09 -3.25 0.47
CA LEU A 66 -7.40 -4.53 1.12
C LEU A 66 -7.44 -5.68 0.10
N SER A 67 -8.06 -5.46 -1.06
CA SER A 67 -8.12 -6.48 -2.12
C SER A 67 -6.74 -6.83 -2.69
N TYR A 68 -5.81 -5.87 -2.76
CA TYR A 68 -4.40 -6.17 -3.07
C TYR A 68 -3.76 -7.06 -2.00
N PHE A 69 -3.99 -6.76 -0.71
CA PHE A 69 -3.44 -7.55 0.39
C PHE A 69 -3.96 -9.00 0.39
N ALA A 70 -5.26 -9.18 0.14
CA ALA A 70 -5.89 -10.48 -0.04
C ALA A 70 -5.36 -11.24 -1.28
N SER A 71 -5.26 -10.57 -2.43
CA SER A 71 -4.75 -11.19 -3.67
C SER A 71 -3.29 -11.63 -3.52
N GLN A 72 -2.48 -10.83 -2.82
CA GLN A 72 -1.10 -11.19 -2.46
C GLN A 72 -1.03 -12.37 -1.50
N ALA A 73 -2.02 -12.56 -0.62
CA ALA A 73 -2.08 -13.76 0.21
C ALA A 73 -2.26 -15.03 -0.64
N ILE A 74 -3.20 -14.99 -1.59
CA ILE A 74 -3.50 -16.10 -2.49
C ILE A 74 -2.31 -16.42 -3.39
N ALA A 75 -1.71 -15.41 -4.03
CA ALA A 75 -0.56 -15.60 -4.90
C ALA A 75 0.67 -16.16 -4.15
N ALA A 76 0.85 -15.77 -2.89
CA ALA A 76 1.93 -16.26 -2.04
C ALA A 76 1.67 -17.66 -1.43
N GLY A 77 0.47 -18.22 -1.56
CA GLY A 77 0.09 -19.46 -0.87
C GLY A 77 -0.07 -19.31 0.65
N HIS A 78 -0.30 -18.09 1.13
CA HIS A 78 -0.54 -17.80 2.54
C HIS A 78 -1.99 -18.12 2.93
N LYS A 79 -2.24 -18.42 4.22
CA LYS A 79 -3.61 -18.50 4.74
C LYS A 79 -4.17 -17.09 4.85
N LEU A 80 -5.38 -16.87 4.33
CA LEU A 80 -6.08 -15.59 4.35
C LEU A 80 -7.34 -15.71 5.20
N CYS A 81 -7.53 -14.79 6.14
CA CYS A 81 -8.76 -14.65 6.92
C CYS A 81 -9.33 -13.25 6.67
N ILE A 82 -10.47 -13.17 5.99
CA ILE A 82 -11.20 -11.91 5.75
C ILE A 82 -12.37 -11.85 6.72
N VAL A 83 -12.41 -10.80 7.55
CA VAL A 83 -13.52 -10.53 8.45
C VAL A 83 -14.26 -9.29 7.99
N ASN A 84 -15.54 -9.45 7.72
CA ASN A 84 -16.44 -8.36 7.39
C ASN A 84 -17.70 -8.47 8.25
N ALA A 85 -18.03 -7.44 9.02
CA ALA A 85 -19.27 -7.42 9.79
C ALA A 85 -20.51 -7.28 8.90
N ASP A 86 -20.33 -6.78 7.67
CA ASP A 86 -21.39 -6.72 6.66
C ASP A 86 -21.54 -8.06 5.91
N ARG A 87 -22.69 -8.26 5.28
CA ARG A 87 -23.04 -9.43 4.47
C ARG A 87 -22.63 -9.21 3.02
N ASP A 88 -21.34 -9.28 2.75
CA ASP A 88 -20.84 -9.26 1.37
C ASP A 88 -20.40 -10.67 0.93
N VAL A 89 -21.25 -11.31 0.14
CA VAL A 89 -21.08 -12.69 -0.33
C VAL A 89 -20.01 -12.81 -1.42
N ASN A 90 -19.61 -11.70 -2.05
CA ASN A 90 -18.78 -11.72 -3.27
C ASN A 90 -17.34 -11.22 -3.07
N LEU A 91 -16.89 -11.00 -1.84
CA LEU A 91 -15.58 -10.43 -1.53
C LEU A 91 -14.41 -11.13 -2.25
N ALA A 92 -14.37 -12.46 -2.23
CA ALA A 92 -13.29 -13.21 -2.86
C ALA A 92 -13.33 -13.16 -4.40
N SER A 93 -14.53 -13.10 -4.98
CA SER A 93 -14.70 -13.07 -6.45
C SER A 93 -14.23 -11.76 -7.10
N GLN A 94 -14.12 -10.68 -6.30
CA GLN A 94 -13.73 -9.35 -6.77
C GLN A 94 -12.20 -9.11 -6.68
N LEU A 95 -11.44 -10.08 -6.18
CA LEU A 95 -10.01 -9.94 -5.97
C LEU A 95 -9.23 -9.76 -7.29
N PRO A 96 -8.31 -8.77 -7.38
CA PRO A 96 -7.46 -8.53 -8.54
C PRO A 96 -6.64 -9.76 -8.97
N GLY A 97 -6.64 -10.05 -10.27
CA GLY A 97 -5.80 -11.09 -10.86
C GLY A 97 -4.38 -10.61 -11.17
N TRP A 98 -3.49 -11.53 -11.56
CA TRP A 98 -2.14 -11.24 -12.06
C TRP A 98 -1.84 -12.05 -13.33
N ALA A 99 -0.84 -11.64 -14.12
CA ALA A 99 -0.57 -12.24 -15.45
C ALA A 99 -0.28 -13.75 -15.43
N GLY A 100 0.13 -14.32 -14.29
CA GLY A 100 0.40 -15.74 -14.11
C GLY A 100 -0.81 -16.59 -13.70
N VAL A 101 -1.91 -15.97 -13.24
CA VAL A 101 -3.04 -16.68 -12.60
C VAL A 101 -3.81 -17.58 -13.57
N SER A 102 -3.93 -17.19 -14.84
CA SER A 102 -4.65 -17.99 -15.84
C SER A 102 -3.91 -19.27 -16.22
N ARG A 103 -2.57 -19.31 -16.03
CA ARG A 103 -1.75 -20.49 -16.33
C ARG A 103 -1.84 -21.55 -15.24
N SER A 104 -2.07 -21.16 -13.98
CA SER A 104 -2.24 -22.09 -12.85
C SER A 104 -3.64 -22.69 -12.77
N ALA A 105 -4.61 -22.13 -13.49
CA ALA A 105 -5.97 -22.66 -13.61
C ALA A 105 -6.08 -23.84 -14.59
N THR A 106 -5.08 -24.08 -15.46
CA THR A 106 -5.07 -25.22 -16.38
C THR A 106 -4.44 -26.41 -15.67
N GLU A 107 -5.19 -27.50 -15.49
CA GLU A 107 -4.70 -28.72 -14.83
C GLU A 107 -3.53 -29.36 -15.58
N PRO A 108 -2.57 -30.00 -14.88
CA PRO A 108 -1.56 -30.81 -15.54
C PRO A 108 -2.14 -32.18 -15.88
N GLY A 109 -2.66 -32.34 -17.11
CA GLY A 109 -2.96 -33.68 -17.63
C GLY A 109 -3.94 -33.73 -18.79
N THR A 110 -3.46 -33.59 -20.02
CA THR A 110 -3.50 -34.62 -21.09
C THR A 110 -3.05 -33.97 -22.39
N GLY A 111 -1.95 -34.46 -22.95
CA GLY A 111 -1.58 -34.14 -24.32
C GLY A 111 -2.58 -34.76 -25.27
N THR A 112 -3.16 -33.95 -26.14
CA THR A 112 -3.47 -34.18 -27.57
C THR A 112 -4.45 -33.10 -28.01
N GLY A 113 -4.12 -32.40 -29.10
CA GLY A 113 -4.97 -31.32 -29.62
C GLY A 113 -4.19 -30.31 -30.44
N THR A 114 -3.65 -30.77 -31.57
CA THR A 114 -3.30 -29.93 -32.71
C THR A 114 -4.52 -29.16 -33.19
N GLU A 115 -4.53 -27.82 -33.08
CA GLU A 115 -5.33 -26.95 -33.95
C GLU A 115 -4.53 -25.66 -34.21
N THR A 116 -3.73 -25.69 -35.28
CA THR A 116 -3.91 -24.93 -36.53
C THR A 116 -3.84 -23.41 -36.37
N GLU A 117 -2.65 -22.91 -36.69
CA GLU A 117 -2.43 -21.58 -37.23
C GLU A 117 -3.29 -21.38 -38.49
N GLN A 118 -4.15 -20.36 -38.45
CA GLN A 118 -4.54 -19.52 -39.59
C GLN A 118 -4.58 -18.11 -38.99
N GLY A 119 -3.85 -17.10 -39.44
CA GLY A 119 -3.29 -16.83 -40.75
C GLY A 119 -3.52 -15.33 -40.94
N ASP A 120 -2.75 -14.49 -40.25
CA ASP A 120 -2.70 -13.06 -40.54
C ASP A 120 -1.31 -12.75 -41.08
N THR A 121 -1.24 -12.75 -42.41
CA THR A 121 -0.08 -12.35 -43.18
C THR A 121 0.09 -10.83 -43.08
N SER A 122 0.79 -10.37 -42.03
CA SER A 122 1.45 -9.08 -42.06
C SER A 122 2.93 -9.30 -42.38
N GLU A 123 3.33 -8.80 -43.54
CA GLU A 123 4.64 -8.91 -44.14
C GLU A 123 5.75 -8.54 -43.14
N LYS A 124 6.56 -9.54 -42.80
CA LYS A 124 7.76 -9.44 -41.99
C LYS A 124 8.81 -8.61 -42.74
N LEU A 125 8.87 -7.31 -42.46
CA LEU A 125 9.94 -6.43 -42.96
C LEU A 125 11.31 -6.92 -42.45
N GLU A 126 12.06 -7.60 -43.32
CA GLU A 126 13.36 -8.27 -43.07
C GLU A 126 14.52 -7.34 -42.70
N ILE A 127 14.32 -6.02 -42.63
CA ILE A 127 15.41 -5.06 -42.42
C ILE A 127 15.70 -4.82 -40.92
N ALA A 128 14.78 -5.19 -40.01
CA ALA A 128 14.86 -4.85 -38.59
C ALA A 128 15.24 -6.02 -37.65
N TRP A 129 15.82 -7.12 -38.14
CA TRP A 129 16.25 -8.24 -37.29
C TRP A 129 17.30 -7.84 -36.23
N ARG A 130 18.13 -6.84 -36.54
CA ARG A 130 19.21 -6.38 -35.64
C ARG A 130 18.75 -5.62 -34.41
N TYR A 131 17.49 -5.17 -34.35
CA TYR A 131 16.96 -4.42 -33.21
C TYR A 131 15.97 -5.21 -32.35
N GLN A 132 15.64 -6.44 -32.74
CA GLN A 132 14.67 -7.28 -32.04
C GLN A 132 15.16 -7.72 -30.64
N ASN A 133 16.47 -7.74 -30.42
CA ASN A 133 17.11 -8.14 -29.17
C ASN A 133 17.77 -6.97 -28.41
N LEU A 134 17.51 -5.72 -28.79
CA LEU A 134 17.95 -4.59 -27.96
C LEU A 134 17.00 -4.43 -26.76
N PRO A 135 17.51 -4.12 -25.56
CA PRO A 135 16.66 -3.70 -24.46
C PRO A 135 15.84 -2.50 -24.91
N ARG A 136 14.51 -2.62 -24.92
CA ARG A 136 13.63 -1.46 -25.10
C ARG A 136 13.86 -0.54 -23.92
N VAL A 137 14.59 0.54 -24.16
CA VAL A 137 14.64 1.67 -23.24
C VAL A 137 13.33 2.42 -23.44
N ASP A 138 12.33 2.12 -22.62
CA ASP A 138 11.15 2.95 -22.50
C ASP A 138 11.62 4.32 -22.00
N GLY A 139 11.57 5.30 -22.92
CA GLY A 139 11.90 6.68 -22.63
C GLY A 139 10.83 7.29 -21.73
N ARG A 140 11.28 7.75 -20.56
CA ARG A 140 10.53 8.33 -19.43
C ARG A 140 9.91 7.29 -18.50
N ASP A 141 10.77 6.65 -17.72
CA ASP A 141 10.67 6.64 -16.26
C ASP A 141 12.05 6.20 -15.73
N ALA A 142 12.79 7.12 -15.12
CA ALA A 142 14.04 6.83 -14.44
C ALA A 142 13.71 6.12 -13.12
N ASP A 143 13.35 4.85 -13.20
CA ASP A 143 13.14 4.00 -12.05
C ASP A 143 14.51 3.53 -11.55
N ALA A 144 14.93 4.09 -10.41
CA ALA A 144 16.17 3.73 -9.72
C ALA A 144 16.03 2.35 -9.08
N GLN A 145 16.01 1.30 -9.89
CA GLN A 145 16.17 -0.07 -9.43
C GLN A 145 17.66 -0.37 -9.25
N GLY A 146 18.02 -0.57 -7.97
CA GLY A 146 19.27 -1.21 -7.59
C GLY A 146 19.42 -2.55 -8.32
N ARG A 147 20.44 -2.59 -9.16
CA ARG A 147 20.93 -3.74 -9.90
C ARG A 147 21.26 -4.89 -8.93
N SER A 148 20.43 -5.92 -8.84
CA SER A 148 20.86 -7.20 -8.27
C SER A 148 21.63 -7.97 -9.34
N GLU A 149 22.95 -8.00 -9.21
CA GLU A 149 23.79 -8.91 -9.99
C GLU A 149 23.45 -10.37 -9.65
N PRO A 150 23.41 -11.29 -10.64
CA PRO A 150 23.27 -12.70 -10.36
C PRO A 150 24.59 -13.23 -9.80
N SER A 151 24.58 -13.62 -8.52
CA SER A 151 25.64 -14.43 -7.92
C SER A 151 25.70 -15.78 -8.65
N ALA A 152 26.75 -15.97 -9.45
CA ALA A 152 27.08 -17.25 -10.06
C ALA A 152 27.36 -18.31 -8.98
N GLY A 153 26.54 -19.36 -8.92
CA GLY A 153 26.85 -20.55 -8.13
C GLY A 153 25.64 -21.42 -7.78
N SER A 154 25.65 -22.64 -8.32
CA SER A 154 24.84 -23.82 -7.94
C SER A 154 23.49 -24.01 -8.64
N SER A 155 23.56 -24.76 -9.73
CA SER A 155 22.45 -25.50 -10.34
C SER A 155 21.82 -26.49 -9.35
N ALA A 156 20.54 -26.30 -9.03
CA ALA A 156 19.63 -27.36 -8.58
C ALA A 156 18.21 -26.99 -9.04
N ALA A 157 17.57 -27.89 -9.77
CA ALA A 157 16.27 -27.67 -10.40
C ALA A 157 15.11 -27.63 -9.39
N THR A 158 14.01 -26.98 -9.81
CA THR A 158 12.64 -27.01 -9.28
C THR A 158 12.35 -26.33 -7.92
N ALA A 159 12.30 -25.00 -7.94
CA ALA A 159 11.30 -24.23 -7.19
C ALA A 159 10.95 -23.00 -8.06
N VAL A 160 9.69 -22.86 -8.47
CA VAL A 160 9.23 -21.59 -9.03
C VAL A 160 9.36 -20.57 -7.92
N ASP A 161 10.31 -19.64 -8.03
CA ASP A 161 10.56 -18.63 -7.01
C ASP A 161 9.35 -17.70 -6.95
N THR A 162 8.44 -17.93 -5.99
CA THR A 162 7.23 -17.12 -5.85
C THR A 162 7.66 -15.69 -5.52
N PRO A 163 7.29 -14.69 -6.35
CA PRO A 163 7.76 -13.34 -6.15
C PRO A 163 7.24 -12.77 -4.83
N TYR A 164 8.06 -11.93 -4.19
CA TYR A 164 7.70 -11.25 -2.95
C TYR A 164 6.41 -10.41 -3.05
N CYS A 165 6.23 -9.75 -4.20
CA CYS A 165 5.06 -8.96 -4.55
C CYS A 165 4.72 -9.24 -6.02
N GLU A 166 3.50 -9.66 -6.28
CA GLU A 166 3.00 -9.90 -7.65
C GLU A 166 2.62 -8.60 -8.35
N LYS A 167 2.59 -8.65 -9.69
CA LYS A 167 2.08 -7.54 -10.50
C LYS A 167 0.61 -7.77 -10.81
N PHE A 168 -0.26 -7.27 -9.94
CA PHE A 168 -1.71 -7.35 -10.12
C PHE A 168 -2.22 -6.40 -11.21
N ASP A 169 -3.28 -6.83 -11.90
CA ASP A 169 -4.05 -6.05 -12.86
C ASP A 169 -5.50 -5.96 -12.37
N LEU A 170 -5.94 -4.75 -12.00
CA LEU A 170 -7.31 -4.46 -11.53
C LEU A 170 -8.39 -4.73 -12.58
N SER A 171 -8.03 -4.88 -13.86
CA SER A 171 -8.96 -5.28 -14.91
C SER A 171 -9.14 -6.80 -15.02
N MET A 172 -8.35 -7.57 -14.27
CA MET A 172 -8.43 -9.03 -14.18
C MET A 172 -9.00 -9.46 -12.82
N ARG A 173 -9.52 -10.69 -12.75
CA ARG A 173 -9.98 -11.32 -11.52
C ARG A 173 -9.30 -12.66 -11.32
N ILE A 174 -9.13 -13.07 -10.07
CA ILE A 174 -8.65 -14.41 -9.74
C ILE A 174 -9.74 -15.43 -10.17
N PRO A 175 -9.41 -16.45 -10.97
CA PRO A 175 -10.36 -17.51 -11.32
C PRO A 175 -10.84 -18.28 -10.08
N GLN A 176 -12.11 -18.68 -10.06
CA GLN A 176 -12.70 -19.36 -8.90
C GLN A 176 -11.96 -20.66 -8.53
N GLY A 177 -11.53 -21.46 -9.51
CA GLY A 177 -10.75 -22.67 -9.22
C GLY A 177 -9.41 -22.42 -8.51
N VAL A 178 -8.85 -21.21 -8.59
CA VAL A 178 -7.67 -20.81 -7.82
C VAL A 178 -8.06 -20.40 -6.40
N ILE A 179 -9.20 -19.71 -6.24
CA ILE A 179 -9.75 -19.32 -4.93
C ILE A 179 -10.13 -20.57 -4.12
N ASP A 180 -10.80 -21.54 -4.75
CA ASP A 180 -11.25 -22.79 -4.11
C ASP A 180 -10.08 -23.66 -3.61
N ARG A 181 -8.94 -23.61 -4.32
CA ARG A 181 -7.70 -24.30 -3.93
C ARG A 181 -6.88 -23.53 -2.89
N ALA A 182 -7.16 -22.24 -2.71
CA ALA A 182 -6.44 -21.39 -1.77
C ALA A 182 -6.98 -21.56 -0.34
N SER A 183 -6.12 -21.35 0.65
CA SER A 183 -6.52 -21.39 2.07
C SER A 183 -7.14 -20.04 2.46
N VAL A 184 -8.39 -19.81 2.05
CA VAL A 184 -9.15 -18.59 2.34
C VAL A 184 -10.31 -18.90 3.27
N GLU A 185 -10.42 -18.12 4.34
CA GLU A 185 -11.54 -18.18 5.28
C GLU A 185 -12.21 -16.81 5.32
N ILE A 186 -13.52 -16.77 5.04
CA ILE A 186 -14.33 -15.54 5.08
C ILE A 186 -15.27 -15.64 6.28
N VAL A 187 -15.20 -14.65 7.15
CA VAL A 187 -16.03 -14.51 8.34
C VAL A 187 -16.92 -13.29 8.13
N ASP A 188 -18.15 -13.54 7.67
CA ASP A 188 -19.16 -12.50 7.46
C ASP A 188 -20.00 -12.22 8.72
N GLY A 189 -20.83 -11.18 8.67
CA GLY A 189 -21.71 -10.79 9.78
C GLY A 189 -22.64 -11.91 10.27
N ASP A 190 -23.06 -12.81 9.38
CA ASP A 190 -23.92 -13.95 9.72
C ASP A 190 -23.15 -15.08 10.41
N ALA A 191 -21.92 -15.35 9.99
CA ALA A 191 -21.01 -16.25 10.70
C ALA A 191 -20.69 -15.73 12.10
N ILE A 192 -20.43 -14.42 12.25
CA ILE A 192 -20.20 -13.80 13.57
C ILE A 192 -21.46 -13.93 14.44
N SER A 193 -22.63 -13.64 13.88
CA SER A 193 -23.91 -13.73 14.59
C SER A 193 -24.24 -15.15 15.07
N ARG A 194 -23.99 -16.17 14.22
CA ARG A 194 -24.13 -17.58 14.60
C ARG A 194 -23.15 -17.99 15.69
N ALA A 195 -21.89 -17.57 15.57
CA ALA A 195 -20.88 -17.86 16.59
C ALA A 195 -21.23 -17.22 17.94
N MET A 196 -21.74 -15.99 17.96
CA MET A 196 -22.24 -15.34 19.17
C MET A 196 -23.41 -16.11 19.80
N ALA A 197 -24.38 -16.57 18.99
CA ALA A 197 -25.51 -17.36 19.48
C ALA A 197 -25.09 -18.70 20.11
N SER A 198 -24.00 -19.31 19.61
CA SER A 198 -23.47 -20.57 20.14
C SER A 198 -22.62 -20.41 21.41
N THR A 199 -22.20 -19.19 21.75
CA THR A 199 -21.20 -18.93 22.80
C THR A 199 -21.78 -18.02 23.88
N GLU A 200 -22.21 -18.61 25.01
CA GLU A 200 -22.74 -17.86 26.17
C GLU A 200 -21.75 -16.83 26.73
N SER A 201 -20.44 -17.03 26.52
CA SER A 201 -19.37 -16.18 27.06
C SER A 201 -19.10 -14.89 26.26
N SER A 202 -19.73 -14.71 25.10
CA SER A 202 -19.48 -13.56 24.22
C SER A 202 -20.31 -12.32 24.56
N ASN A 203 -21.38 -12.46 25.37
CA ASN A 203 -22.30 -11.38 25.75
C ASN A 203 -22.81 -10.54 24.56
N GLY A 204 -22.91 -11.13 23.37
CA GLY A 204 -23.29 -10.43 22.14
C GLY A 204 -22.24 -9.44 21.59
N ASP A 205 -20.98 -9.53 22.05
CA ASP A 205 -19.89 -8.69 21.60
C ASP A 205 -19.20 -9.31 20.37
N MET A 206 -19.39 -8.67 19.21
CA MET A 206 -18.80 -9.11 17.94
C MET A 206 -17.27 -9.04 17.98
N TYR A 207 -16.70 -8.04 18.67
CA TYR A 207 -15.26 -7.89 18.75
C TYR A 207 -14.62 -9.06 19.50
N LYS A 208 -15.23 -9.46 20.62
CA LYS A 208 -14.76 -10.63 21.38
C LYS A 208 -14.85 -11.91 20.55
N CYS A 209 -15.97 -12.13 19.87
CA CYS A 209 -16.17 -13.28 19.01
C CYS A 209 -15.10 -13.38 17.90
N VAL A 210 -14.82 -12.26 17.22
CA VAL A 210 -13.79 -12.18 16.19
C VAL A 210 -12.39 -12.41 16.78
N LEU A 211 -12.10 -11.87 17.97
CA LEU A 211 -10.83 -12.07 18.64
C LEU A 211 -10.59 -13.54 19.00
N ASP A 212 -11.61 -14.22 19.52
CA ASP A 212 -11.55 -15.65 19.88
C ASP A 212 -11.33 -16.51 18.63
N LYS A 213 -12.00 -16.16 17.52
CA LYS A 213 -11.79 -16.82 16.22
C LYS A 213 -10.37 -16.64 15.70
N ILE A 214 -9.82 -15.42 15.73
CA ILE A 214 -8.43 -15.13 15.35
C ILE A 214 -7.45 -15.88 16.26
N SER A 215 -7.72 -15.92 17.57
CA SER A 215 -6.92 -16.67 18.53
C SER A 215 -6.91 -18.18 18.21
N ALA A 216 -8.06 -18.76 17.88
CA ALA A 216 -8.15 -20.15 17.46
C ALA A 216 -7.31 -20.41 16.20
N LEU A 217 -7.40 -19.55 15.20
CA LEU A 217 -6.59 -19.66 13.97
C LEU A 217 -5.09 -19.57 14.25
N ILE A 218 -4.66 -18.65 15.10
CA ILE A 218 -3.24 -18.53 15.48
C ILE A 218 -2.78 -19.80 16.19
N ASN A 219 -3.60 -20.33 17.10
CA ASN A 219 -3.28 -21.54 17.83
C ASN A 219 -3.23 -22.81 16.95
N ASP A 220 -3.92 -22.80 15.81
CA ASP A 220 -3.99 -23.90 14.84
C ASP A 220 -2.76 -24.04 13.91
N GLY A 221 -1.72 -23.23 14.08
CA GLY A 221 -0.46 -23.45 13.33
C GLY A 221 0.39 -22.21 13.10
N PHE A 222 -0.11 -21.02 13.44
CA PHE A 222 0.59 -19.77 13.20
C PHE A 222 1.22 -19.20 14.48
N SER A 223 1.04 -19.81 15.65
CA SER A 223 1.74 -19.38 16.87
C SER A 223 3.24 -19.57 16.74
N SER A 224 4.01 -18.53 17.05
CA SER A 224 5.47 -18.58 17.09
C SER A 224 6.01 -19.26 18.36
N LEU A 225 5.15 -19.46 19.36
CA LEU A 225 5.50 -20.10 20.63
C LEU A 225 5.56 -21.63 20.52
N LYS A 226 4.82 -22.21 19.57
CA LYS A 226 4.80 -23.66 19.33
C LYS A 226 5.96 -24.03 18.41
N PRO A 227 6.82 -25.01 18.77
CA PRO A 227 7.86 -25.48 17.87
C PRO A 227 7.23 -26.11 16.62
N LEU A 228 7.91 -25.96 15.48
CA LEU A 228 7.46 -26.56 14.22
C LEU A 228 7.68 -28.08 14.28
N PRO A 229 6.69 -28.91 13.92
CA PRO A 229 6.88 -30.35 13.81
C PRO A 229 8.00 -30.70 12.81
N PRO A 230 8.73 -31.81 13.02
CA PRO A 230 9.70 -32.27 12.03
C PRO A 230 8.99 -32.53 10.69
N ASN A 231 9.55 -31.98 9.60
CA ASN A 231 9.03 -32.01 8.22
C ASN A 231 7.83 -31.10 7.90
N ALA A 232 7.41 -30.22 8.81
CA ALA A 232 6.47 -29.16 8.46
C ALA A 232 7.23 -27.89 8.03
N GLU A 233 6.63 -27.08 7.15
CA GLU A 233 7.10 -25.73 6.84
C GLU A 233 6.19 -24.70 7.53
N ARG A 234 6.76 -23.53 7.90
CA ARG A 234 5.98 -22.42 8.43
C ARG A 234 5.22 -21.74 7.29
N ASN A 235 3.97 -21.38 7.54
CA ASN A 235 3.19 -20.51 6.66
C ASN A 235 2.82 -19.20 7.37
N ILE A 236 2.38 -18.20 6.62
CA ILE A 236 1.89 -16.92 7.13
C ILE A 236 0.35 -16.91 7.14
N LEU A 237 -0.22 -16.33 8.19
CA LEU A 237 -1.63 -15.95 8.27
C LEU A 237 -1.79 -14.45 7.98
N ARG A 238 -2.51 -14.09 6.94
CA ARG A 238 -2.88 -12.71 6.63
C ARG A 238 -4.31 -12.47 7.08
N ILE A 239 -4.50 -11.49 7.95
CA ILE A 239 -5.81 -11.14 8.50
C ILE A 239 -6.23 -9.80 7.93
N GLU A 240 -7.46 -9.74 7.46
CA GLU A 240 -8.06 -8.54 6.92
C GLU A 240 -9.34 -8.23 7.70
N LEU A 241 -9.41 -7.04 8.31
CA LEU A 241 -10.60 -6.57 9.01
C LEU A 241 -11.21 -5.39 8.25
N ARG A 242 -12.41 -5.59 7.68
CA ARG A 242 -13.10 -4.56 6.90
C ARG A 242 -13.96 -3.68 7.79
N SER A 243 -13.87 -2.36 7.57
CA SER A 243 -14.70 -1.33 8.18
C SER A 243 -14.91 -1.52 9.68
N LEU A 244 -13.83 -1.82 10.41
CA LEU A 244 -13.85 -2.00 11.87
C LEU A 244 -14.43 -0.75 12.52
N GLY A 245 -15.37 -0.88 13.46
CA GLY A 245 -16.02 0.29 14.08
C GLY A 245 -17.13 0.95 13.24
N SER A 246 -17.42 0.47 12.03
CA SER A 246 -18.65 0.87 11.33
C SER A 246 -19.90 0.45 12.10
N GLY A 247 -21.08 0.98 11.72
CA GLY A 247 -22.36 0.65 12.35
C GLY A 247 -22.76 -0.85 12.31
N PHE A 248 -22.06 -1.67 11.52
CA PHE A 248 -22.24 -3.12 11.52
C PHE A 248 -21.56 -3.81 12.71
N TRP A 249 -20.54 -3.19 13.31
CA TRP A 249 -19.83 -3.76 14.46
C TRP A 249 -20.56 -3.44 15.77
N ARG A 250 -20.92 -4.49 16.51
CA ARG A 250 -21.61 -4.37 17.80
C ARG A 250 -20.68 -4.76 18.93
N GLY A 251 -20.37 -3.80 19.79
CA GLY A 251 -19.62 -4.01 21.03
C GLY A 251 -20.54 -3.95 22.23
N SER A 252 -20.17 -4.65 23.29
CA SER A 252 -20.89 -4.60 24.58
C SER A 252 -20.55 -3.33 25.38
N ASP A 253 -19.35 -2.78 25.17
CA ASP A 253 -18.82 -1.59 25.85
C ASP A 253 -18.37 -0.53 24.81
N PRO A 254 -18.44 0.78 25.12
CA PRO A 254 -17.91 1.83 24.25
C PRO A 254 -16.41 1.68 23.91
N ASN A 255 -15.63 1.02 24.77
CA ASN A 255 -14.21 0.74 24.57
C ASN A 255 -13.95 -0.67 24.00
N ALA A 256 -14.99 -1.43 23.60
CA ALA A 256 -14.82 -2.79 23.07
C ALA A 256 -13.82 -2.85 21.91
N ILE A 257 -13.85 -1.85 21.00
CA ILE A 257 -12.87 -1.73 19.90
C ILE A 257 -11.43 -1.56 20.42
N LEU A 258 -11.22 -0.80 21.50
CA LEU A 258 -9.89 -0.60 22.08
C LEU A 258 -9.38 -1.87 22.75
N MET A 259 -10.25 -2.55 23.50
CA MET A 259 -9.94 -3.83 24.15
C MET A 259 -9.59 -4.90 23.10
N PHE A 260 -10.36 -4.93 22.02
CA PHE A 260 -10.11 -5.79 20.86
C PHE A 260 -8.76 -5.53 20.23
N LEU A 261 -8.46 -4.29 19.87
CA LEU A 261 -7.18 -3.93 19.24
C LEU A 261 -6.00 -4.21 20.16
N HIS A 262 -6.15 -3.96 21.46
CA HIS A 262 -5.14 -4.31 22.46
C HIS A 262 -4.88 -5.82 22.51
N GLY A 263 -5.94 -6.63 22.57
CA GLY A 263 -5.85 -8.09 22.54
C GLY A 263 -5.25 -8.62 21.24
N LEU A 264 -5.74 -8.12 20.10
CA LEU A 264 -5.27 -8.48 18.76
C LEU A 264 -3.77 -8.19 18.62
N ARG A 265 -3.32 -7.00 19.01
CA ARG A 265 -1.90 -6.64 18.97
C ARG A 265 -1.06 -7.61 19.79
N GLY A 266 -1.51 -7.95 21.00
CA GLY A 266 -0.84 -8.93 21.86
C GLY A 266 -0.73 -10.32 21.23
N LEU A 267 -1.83 -10.81 20.63
CA LEU A 267 -1.86 -12.10 19.92
C LEU A 267 -0.90 -12.11 18.74
N LEU A 268 -0.89 -11.03 17.95
CA LEU A 268 -0.08 -10.97 16.73
C LEU A 268 1.42 -10.99 17.02
N ARG A 269 1.88 -10.40 18.14
CA ARG A 269 3.32 -10.35 18.49
C ARG A 269 3.98 -11.71 18.63
N TYR A 270 3.20 -12.74 18.94
CA TYR A 270 3.67 -14.11 19.12
C TYR A 270 3.10 -15.05 18.05
N SER A 271 2.96 -14.54 16.83
CA SER A 271 2.41 -15.27 15.70
C SER A 271 3.14 -14.97 14.39
N TYR A 272 3.05 -15.89 13.45
CA TYR A 272 3.38 -15.72 12.03
C TYR A 272 2.18 -15.14 11.28
N ALA A 273 1.59 -14.06 11.81
CA ALA A 273 0.45 -13.40 11.21
C ALA A 273 0.67 -11.90 11.01
N ALA A 274 0.06 -11.31 9.99
CA ALA A 274 0.05 -9.86 9.76
C ALA A 274 -1.38 -9.40 9.51
N CYS A 275 -1.76 -8.26 10.07
CA CYS A 275 -3.14 -7.77 10.02
C CYS A 275 -3.23 -6.42 9.33
N VAL A 276 -4.20 -6.28 8.41
CA VAL A 276 -4.60 -5.00 7.83
C VAL A 276 -6.05 -4.73 8.20
N ILE A 277 -6.28 -3.54 8.75
CA ILE A 277 -7.58 -3.09 9.24
C ILE A 277 -7.96 -1.87 8.43
N SER A 278 -9.19 -1.82 7.92
CA SER A 278 -9.78 -0.55 7.46
C SER A 278 -10.75 0.00 8.50
N PHE A 279 -10.70 1.30 8.72
CA PHE A 279 -11.44 1.99 9.76
C PHE A 279 -12.08 3.28 9.21
N PRO A 280 -13.41 3.46 9.26
CA PRO A 280 -14.09 4.64 8.75
C PRO A 280 -13.94 5.83 9.71
N ALA A 281 -12.74 6.41 9.77
CA ALA A 281 -12.41 7.51 10.69
C ALA A 281 -13.33 8.74 10.54
N TYR A 282 -13.84 8.98 9.33
CA TYR A 282 -14.80 10.05 9.03
C TYR A 282 -16.15 9.91 9.78
N LEU A 283 -16.47 8.73 10.35
CA LEU A 283 -17.65 8.54 11.22
C LEU A 283 -17.39 9.01 12.66
N TYR A 284 -16.13 9.28 13.01
CA TYR A 284 -15.68 9.66 14.34
C TYR A 284 -15.20 11.12 14.37
N GLU A 285 -15.97 11.99 13.75
CA GLU A 285 -15.73 13.43 13.71
C GLU A 285 -16.96 14.19 14.20
N GLU A 286 -16.73 15.21 15.02
CA GLU A 286 -17.77 16.10 15.52
C GLU A 286 -17.34 17.55 15.25
N ALA A 287 -18.18 18.33 14.56
CA ALA A 287 -17.88 19.70 14.15
C ALA A 287 -16.52 19.88 13.44
N GLY A 288 -16.10 18.88 12.64
CA GLY A 288 -14.82 18.89 11.91
C GLY A 288 -13.59 18.56 12.77
N VAL A 289 -13.79 18.08 14.00
CA VAL A 289 -12.72 17.65 14.91
C VAL A 289 -12.81 16.14 15.13
N ARG A 290 -11.69 15.43 14.93
CA ARG A 290 -11.59 14.00 15.19
C ARG A 290 -11.77 13.70 16.67
N LEU A 291 -12.63 12.73 16.97
CA LEU A 291 -12.90 12.29 18.33
C LEU A 291 -11.62 11.66 18.96
N PRO A 292 -11.39 11.83 20.28
CA PRO A 292 -10.19 11.29 20.95
C PRO A 292 -10.02 9.77 20.82
N ILE A 293 -11.10 9.03 20.58
CA ILE A 293 -11.08 7.59 20.37
C ILE A 293 -10.23 7.19 19.16
N VAL A 294 -10.21 8.02 18.11
CA VAL A 294 -9.45 7.75 16.88
C VAL A 294 -7.96 7.73 17.18
N ARG A 295 -7.45 8.73 17.93
CA ARG A 295 -6.05 8.75 18.39
C ARG A 295 -5.69 7.53 19.25
N ARG A 296 -6.62 7.04 20.08
CA ARG A 296 -6.39 5.82 20.87
C ARG A 296 -6.29 4.57 19.98
N ILE A 297 -7.14 4.47 18.95
CA ILE A 297 -7.09 3.40 17.94
C ILE A 297 -5.75 3.45 17.17
N GLU A 298 -5.33 4.62 16.71
CA GLU A 298 -4.04 4.84 16.04
C GLU A 298 -2.84 4.40 16.93
N HIS A 299 -2.91 4.67 18.23
CA HIS A 299 -1.88 4.24 19.18
C HIS A 299 -1.79 2.72 19.34
N LEU A 300 -2.90 2.00 19.24
CA LEU A 300 -2.96 0.54 19.34
C LEU A 300 -2.51 -0.18 18.07
N CYS A 301 -2.46 0.50 16.93
CA CYS A 301 -1.96 -0.05 15.68
C CYS A 301 -0.45 0.20 15.52
N ASP A 302 0.27 -0.59 14.72
CA ASP A 302 1.72 -0.42 14.55
C ASP A 302 2.08 0.51 13.39
N ALA A 303 1.22 0.56 12.37
CA ALA A 303 1.25 1.54 11.30
C ALA A 303 -0.15 2.11 11.06
N VAL A 304 -0.21 3.37 10.64
CA VAL A 304 -1.45 4.07 10.34
C VAL A 304 -1.23 4.92 9.08
N ILE A 305 -2.07 4.67 8.09
CA ILE A 305 -2.19 5.50 6.89
C ILE A 305 -3.63 6.00 6.77
N GLU A 306 -3.81 7.17 6.19
CA GLU A 306 -5.12 7.74 5.89
C GLU A 306 -5.22 8.00 4.39
N LEU A 307 -6.34 7.59 3.80
CA LEU A 307 -6.70 7.94 2.44
C LEU A 307 -7.62 9.16 2.49
N GLU A 308 -7.23 10.23 1.81
CA GLU A 308 -8.07 11.40 1.63
C GLU A 308 -8.36 11.58 0.13
N SER A 309 -9.53 11.13 -0.32
CA SER A 309 -9.95 11.30 -1.71
C SER A 309 -10.40 12.73 -1.98
N PHE A 310 -10.08 13.27 -3.16
CA PHE A 310 -10.55 14.60 -3.55
C PHE A 310 -12.08 14.66 -3.63
N GLU A 311 -12.69 13.58 -4.13
CA GLU A 311 -14.14 13.44 -4.18
C GLU A 311 -14.78 13.44 -2.78
N GLY A 312 -14.21 12.67 -1.83
CA GLY A 312 -14.69 12.62 -0.45
C GLY A 312 -14.43 13.89 0.35
N SER A 313 -13.35 14.62 0.03
CA SER A 313 -12.95 15.87 0.68
C SER A 313 -13.87 17.05 0.36
N ASN A 314 -14.77 16.93 -0.62
CA ASN A 314 -15.71 17.99 -1.01
C ASN A 314 -16.65 18.44 0.12
N THR A 315 -16.86 17.62 1.16
CA THR A 315 -17.72 17.97 2.31
C THR A 315 -16.93 18.65 3.43
N THR A 316 -15.71 18.17 3.71
CA THR A 316 -14.84 18.63 4.80
C THR A 316 -13.37 18.35 4.42
N PRO A 317 -12.70 19.25 3.67
CA PRO A 317 -11.32 19.02 3.26
C PRO A 317 -10.36 19.18 4.45
N SER A 318 -9.30 18.36 4.51
CA SER A 318 -8.20 18.58 5.46
C SER A 318 -7.55 19.94 5.21
N SER A 319 -6.80 20.47 6.18
CA SER A 319 -6.11 21.75 6.02
C SER A 319 -5.13 21.77 4.84
N ILE A 320 -4.54 20.61 4.52
CA ILE A 320 -3.61 20.42 3.39
C ILE A 320 -4.38 20.51 2.07
N VAL A 321 -5.48 19.75 1.97
CA VAL A 321 -6.36 19.81 0.81
C VAL A 321 -6.97 21.21 0.67
N ALA A 322 -7.41 21.85 1.75
CA ALA A 322 -7.97 23.19 1.73
C ALA A 322 -6.95 24.28 1.32
N GLN A 323 -5.68 24.16 1.72
CA GLN A 323 -4.61 25.05 1.27
C GLN A 323 -4.27 24.82 -0.21
N GLN A 324 -4.25 23.57 -0.66
CA GLN A 324 -3.93 23.21 -2.04
C GLN A 324 -5.12 23.40 -3.01
N ILE A 325 -6.36 23.42 -2.51
CA ILE A 325 -7.57 23.68 -3.29
C ILE A 325 -7.70 25.17 -3.67
N LYS A 326 -7.05 26.09 -2.95
CA LYS A 326 -7.28 27.54 -3.06
C LYS A 326 -6.85 28.21 -4.38
N GLY A 327 -6.45 27.46 -5.41
CA GLY A 327 -6.20 28.04 -6.74
C GLY A 327 -5.94 27.02 -7.86
N GLU A 328 -5.46 25.81 -7.55
CA GLU A 328 -4.91 24.87 -8.54
C GLU A 328 -5.59 23.50 -8.54
N ALA A 329 -6.73 23.37 -7.83
CA ALA A 329 -7.48 22.13 -7.66
C ALA A 329 -7.79 21.43 -8.99
N ALA A 330 -8.11 22.19 -10.04
CA ALA A 330 -8.46 21.65 -11.35
C ALA A 330 -7.30 20.90 -12.03
N ALA A 331 -6.05 21.23 -11.75
CA ALA A 331 -4.88 20.56 -12.34
C ALA A 331 -4.49 19.31 -11.53
N ALA A 332 -4.46 19.41 -10.20
CA ALA A 332 -4.13 18.28 -9.33
C ALA A 332 -5.20 17.16 -9.38
N SER A 333 -6.49 17.53 -9.46
CA SER A 333 -7.59 16.57 -9.58
C SER A 333 -7.66 15.88 -10.94
N GLN A 334 -6.95 16.38 -11.97
CA GLN A 334 -6.86 15.71 -13.27
C GLN A 334 -5.86 14.55 -13.24
N GLU A 335 -4.84 14.61 -12.39
CA GLU A 335 -3.79 13.59 -12.31
C GLU A 335 -3.98 12.59 -11.18
N TYR A 336 -4.42 13.08 -10.01
CA TYR A 336 -4.54 12.30 -8.78
C TYR A 336 -5.99 12.20 -8.30
N HIS A 337 -6.28 11.13 -7.56
CA HIS A 337 -7.61 10.89 -6.98
C HIS A 337 -7.68 11.28 -5.50
N GLY A 338 -6.53 11.48 -4.85
CA GLY A 338 -6.45 11.89 -3.46
C GLY A 338 -5.02 11.87 -2.90
N PHE A 339 -4.90 12.22 -1.62
CA PHE A 339 -3.66 12.13 -0.85
C PHE A 339 -3.61 10.93 0.07
N LEU A 340 -2.40 10.45 0.33
CA LEU A 340 -2.11 9.40 1.29
C LEU A 340 -1.30 10.01 2.43
N HIS A 341 -1.89 10.11 3.62
CA HIS A 341 -1.21 10.63 4.81
C HIS A 341 -0.64 9.50 5.64
N ILE A 342 0.58 9.68 6.14
CA ILE A 342 1.23 8.72 7.03
C ILE A 342 1.18 9.27 8.45
N HIS A 343 0.31 8.70 9.28
CA HIS A 343 0.23 9.08 10.70
C HIS A 343 1.22 8.32 11.56
N LYS A 344 1.49 7.05 11.21
CA LYS A 344 2.38 6.18 11.99
C LYS A 344 3.03 5.11 11.14
N LEU A 345 4.31 4.84 11.38
CA LEU A 345 5.07 3.80 10.71
C LEU A 345 5.46 2.67 11.67
N PRO A 346 5.65 1.43 11.16
CA PRO A 346 6.05 0.30 12.00
C PRO A 346 7.40 0.55 12.67
N ARG A 347 7.45 0.36 13.98
CA ARG A 347 8.67 0.41 14.81
C ARG A 347 8.78 -0.82 15.70
N LEU A 348 8.44 -1.98 15.16
CA LEU A 348 8.66 -3.24 15.88
C LEU A 348 10.18 -3.37 16.11
N ASN A 349 10.62 -3.88 17.25
CA ASN A 349 12.04 -4.15 17.60
C ASN A 349 13.06 -3.05 17.26
N SER A 350 12.63 -1.80 17.09
CA SER A 350 13.47 -0.66 16.67
C SER A 350 12.87 0.63 17.21
N LEU A 351 13.71 1.58 17.61
CA LEU A 351 13.28 2.91 18.04
C LEU A 351 12.88 3.82 16.86
N THR A 352 13.35 3.48 15.65
CA THR A 352 13.15 4.27 14.43
C THR A 352 12.47 3.43 13.36
N ALA A 353 11.61 4.07 12.56
CA ALA A 353 10.95 3.42 11.43
C ALA A 353 11.95 3.23 10.28
N SER A 354 11.80 2.13 9.52
CA SER A 354 12.72 1.81 8.43
C SER A 354 12.53 2.68 7.17
N MET A 355 11.38 3.36 7.03
CA MET A 355 11.04 4.18 5.86
C MET A 355 12.12 5.21 5.52
N GLY A 356 12.60 5.98 6.51
CA GLY A 356 13.48 7.13 6.27
C GLY A 356 14.84 6.79 5.64
N ARG A 357 15.21 5.52 5.55
CA ARG A 357 16.47 5.06 4.94
C ARG A 357 16.29 4.19 3.70
N LEU A 358 15.13 3.53 3.59
CA LEU A 358 14.86 2.56 2.52
C LEU A 358 13.89 3.09 1.46
N SER A 359 13.03 4.04 1.80
CA SER A 359 11.95 4.47 0.91
C SER A 359 12.45 5.41 -0.18
N LEU A 360 12.27 5.01 -1.44
CA LEU A 360 12.54 5.87 -2.60
C LEU A 360 11.57 7.04 -2.69
N LEU A 361 10.34 6.89 -2.20
CA LEU A 361 9.35 7.96 -2.16
C LEU A 361 9.69 9.06 -1.13
N HIS A 362 10.66 8.82 -0.24
CA HIS A 362 11.08 9.76 0.81
C HIS A 362 12.44 10.43 0.54
N THR A 363 13.29 9.86 -0.31
CA THR A 363 14.68 10.32 -0.50
C THR A 363 14.82 11.67 -1.23
N GLY A 364 13.72 12.22 -1.77
CA GLY A 364 13.69 13.50 -2.49
C GLY A 364 13.68 14.78 -1.64
N GLY A 365 13.93 14.69 -0.32
CA GLY A 365 13.91 15.87 0.57
C GLY A 365 12.53 16.46 0.85
N GLY A 366 11.46 15.77 0.46
CA GLY A 366 10.08 16.12 0.76
C GLY A 366 9.61 15.62 2.13
N SER A 367 8.59 16.27 2.68
CA SER A 367 7.91 15.79 3.89
C SER A 367 7.31 14.39 3.66
N ALA A 368 7.27 13.56 4.70
CA ALA A 368 6.68 12.21 4.64
C ALA A 368 5.19 12.19 4.21
N ASN A 369 4.50 13.35 4.27
CA ASN A 369 3.09 13.49 3.90
C ASN A 369 2.87 14.10 2.51
N ASN A 370 3.89 14.14 1.64
CA ASN A 370 3.75 14.59 0.26
C ASN A 370 3.46 13.40 -0.67
N LEU A 371 2.47 12.57 -0.36
CA LEU A 371 2.11 11.40 -1.18
C LEU A 371 0.71 11.56 -1.74
N ALA A 372 0.58 11.35 -3.04
CA ALA A 372 -0.70 11.30 -3.73
C ALA A 372 -0.92 9.88 -4.29
N PHE A 373 -2.19 9.50 -4.37
CA PHE A 373 -2.57 8.24 -5.00
C PHE A 373 -3.45 8.48 -6.22
N ARG A 374 -3.38 7.54 -7.16
CA ARG A 374 -4.29 7.50 -8.29
C ARG A 374 -4.68 6.06 -8.62
N LEU A 375 -5.96 5.89 -8.91
CA LEU A 375 -6.52 4.64 -9.40
C LEU A 375 -6.65 4.73 -10.92
N ARG A 376 -5.86 3.95 -11.66
CA ARG A 376 -6.04 3.75 -13.10
C ARG A 376 -6.77 2.42 -13.33
N ARG A 377 -7.25 2.20 -14.56
CA ARG A 377 -7.98 0.97 -14.95
C ARG A 377 -7.31 -0.34 -14.51
N LYS A 378 -5.98 -0.39 -14.50
CA LYS A 378 -5.22 -1.61 -14.23
C LYS A 378 -4.43 -1.60 -12.92
N LYS A 379 -4.19 -0.43 -12.32
CA LYS A 379 -3.21 -0.29 -11.23
C LYS A 379 -3.59 0.86 -10.30
N PHE A 380 -3.37 0.64 -9.01
CA PHE A 380 -3.33 1.68 -8.00
C PHE A 380 -1.87 2.12 -7.82
N SER A 381 -1.56 3.42 -7.98
CA SER A 381 -0.21 3.94 -7.77
C SER A 381 -0.19 5.00 -6.65
N ILE A 382 0.92 5.03 -5.93
CA ILE A 382 1.26 6.02 -4.91
C ILE A 382 2.57 6.65 -5.35
N GLU A 383 2.60 7.98 -5.44
CA GLU A 383 3.71 8.76 -5.97
C GLU A 383 3.92 9.99 -5.10
N THR A 384 5.13 10.54 -5.11
CA THR A 384 5.41 11.81 -4.44
C THR A 384 4.65 12.92 -5.16
N TYR A 385 3.83 13.65 -4.42
CA TYR A 385 3.12 14.80 -4.94
C TYR A 385 4.08 15.99 -5.04
N HIS A 386 4.15 16.57 -6.23
CA HIS A 386 4.86 17.81 -6.48
C HIS A 386 3.84 18.89 -6.80
N LEU A 387 3.95 20.05 -6.15
CA LEU A 387 3.15 21.21 -6.56
C LEU A 387 3.51 21.55 -8.01
N PRO A 388 2.51 21.86 -8.86
CA PRO A 388 2.80 22.39 -10.18
C PRO A 388 3.62 23.68 -10.03
N ILE A 389 4.56 23.90 -10.94
CA ILE A 389 5.40 25.10 -10.92
C ILE A 389 4.47 26.31 -11.13
N GLU A 390 4.44 27.25 -10.19
CA GLU A 390 3.65 28.48 -10.30
C GLU A 390 3.94 29.17 -11.65
N GLY A 391 2.90 29.39 -12.45
CA GLY A 391 2.98 30.01 -13.77
C GLY A 391 3.22 28.98 -14.88
N GLY A 392 2.22 28.12 -15.13
CA GLY A 392 2.25 27.03 -16.10
C GLY A 392 2.89 27.39 -17.45
N VAL A 393 3.25 26.37 -18.23
CA VAL A 393 4.06 26.45 -19.48
C VAL A 393 3.62 27.54 -20.49
N THR A 394 2.41 28.07 -20.37
CA THR A 394 1.86 29.18 -21.16
C THR A 394 2.14 30.60 -20.63
N GLU A 395 2.58 30.81 -19.38
CA GLU A 395 2.92 32.12 -18.83
C GLU A 395 4.41 32.46 -19.01
N ARG A 396 4.88 32.48 -20.26
CA ARG A 396 6.07 33.27 -20.56
C ARG A 396 5.66 34.74 -20.46
N ARG A 397 5.84 35.36 -19.29
CA ARG A 397 5.78 36.82 -19.13
C ARG A 397 6.90 37.45 -19.97
N VAL A 398 6.61 37.70 -21.24
CA VAL A 398 7.34 38.69 -22.01
C VAL A 398 6.80 40.04 -21.51
N PRO A 399 7.60 40.89 -20.86
CA PRO A 399 7.12 42.21 -20.48
C PRO A 399 6.73 42.97 -21.75
N ALA A 400 5.46 43.37 -21.84
CA ALA A 400 4.98 44.19 -22.92
C ALA A 400 5.76 45.52 -22.90
N LYS A 401 6.37 45.89 -24.02
CA LYS A 401 6.92 47.24 -24.21
C LYS A 401 5.76 48.23 -24.16
N GLU A 402 5.71 49.05 -23.12
CA GLU A 402 4.85 50.24 -23.11
C GLU A 402 5.36 51.23 -24.16
N GLU A 403 4.60 51.39 -25.25
CA GLU A 403 4.78 52.51 -26.18
C GLU A 403 4.29 53.80 -25.52
N THR A 404 5.22 54.53 -24.92
CA THR A 404 4.97 55.90 -24.46
C THR A 404 4.88 56.84 -25.66
N LYS A 405 3.65 57.23 -26.01
CA LYS A 405 3.39 58.33 -26.95
C LYS A 405 3.98 59.63 -26.38
N THR A 406 5.03 60.13 -27.02
CA THR A 406 5.64 61.43 -26.72
C THR A 406 4.85 62.55 -27.41
N SER A 407 4.19 63.40 -26.63
CA SER A 407 3.75 64.71 -27.10
C SER A 407 4.92 65.70 -27.01
N ARG A 408 5.22 66.33 -28.14
CA ARG A 408 6.31 67.31 -28.30
C ARG A 408 5.89 68.67 -27.71
N LEU A 409 6.78 69.27 -26.92
CA LEU A 409 6.88 70.72 -26.69
C LEU A 409 8.37 71.10 -26.70
N PRO A 410 8.81 72.19 -27.36
CA PRO A 410 10.22 72.51 -27.50
C PRO A 410 10.77 73.40 -26.37
N SER A 411 11.93 72.97 -25.88
CA SER A 411 13.11 73.74 -25.42
C SER A 411 12.95 74.95 -24.47
N GLY A 412 13.48 74.78 -23.26
CA GLY A 412 14.06 75.82 -22.42
C GLY A 412 15.19 75.21 -21.57
N ALA A 413 16.39 75.79 -21.65
CA ALA A 413 17.64 75.29 -21.09
C ALA A 413 17.71 75.33 -19.55
N GLY A 414 18.48 74.43 -18.93
CA GLY A 414 18.85 74.54 -17.52
C GLY A 414 19.60 73.31 -16.97
N CYS A 415 20.91 73.46 -16.79
CA CYS A 415 21.80 72.53 -16.10
C CYS A 415 21.46 72.43 -14.60
N GLY A 416 21.39 71.22 -14.04
CA GLY A 416 21.16 71.03 -12.61
C GLY A 416 21.35 69.57 -12.16
N SER A 417 22.49 69.30 -11.55
CA SER A 417 22.85 68.05 -10.87
C SER A 417 21.86 67.67 -9.75
N THR A 418 21.35 66.44 -9.75
CA THR A 418 20.63 65.88 -8.60
C THR A 418 21.58 65.10 -7.68
N PRO A 419 21.56 65.38 -6.36
CA PRO A 419 22.45 64.75 -5.38
C PRO A 419 22.00 63.35 -4.97
N GLY A 420 22.98 62.51 -4.61
CA GLY A 420 22.80 61.13 -4.17
C GLY A 420 21.95 60.99 -2.91
N ARG A 421 21.23 59.87 -2.84
CA ARG A 421 20.34 59.45 -1.75
C ARG A 421 21.16 59.26 -0.46
N LYS A 422 20.70 59.84 0.66
CA LYS A 422 21.31 59.65 2.00
C LYS A 422 21.06 58.24 2.53
N ASP A 423 22.09 57.66 3.12
CA ASP A 423 22.15 56.34 3.75
C ASP A 423 21.37 56.34 5.10
N PRO A 424 20.59 55.31 5.46
CA PRO A 424 19.68 55.36 6.62
C PRO A 424 20.35 55.10 7.99
N LEU A 425 21.68 55.24 8.12
CA LEU A 425 22.42 54.91 9.35
C LEU A 425 23.39 56.01 9.82
N GLU A 426 23.02 57.28 9.64
CA GLU A 426 23.57 58.36 10.46
C GLU A 426 22.52 58.76 11.50
N PHE A 427 22.90 58.69 12.78
CA PHE A 427 22.05 58.89 13.96
C PHE A 427 21.52 60.32 14.10
#